data_AF-E4Q4H2-F1
#
_entry.id   AF-E4Q4H2-F1
#
_cell.length_a   1.000
_cell.length_b   1.000
_cell.length_c   1.000
_cell.angle_alpha   90.00
_cell.angle_beta   90.00
_cell.angle_gamma   90.00
#
_symmetry.space_group_name_H-M   'P 1'
#
loop_
_entity.id
_entity.type
_entity.pdbx_description
1 polymer ?
#
loop_
_entity_poly.entity_id
_entity_poly.type
_entity_poly.pdbx_seq_one_letter_code
_entity_poly.pdbx_strand_id
1 'polypeptide(L)'
;MKKLLSFVVILSLFLSFASPAAQAGTTIAKIDYITAGEFVTSLLMGAKVKPDKPLDYWGKAAKLGLIPAEVKKDKPLTRAQASYIVWKLINAVPELKDKNIPIEVRRVPPTEAFMRGICFFGGPLSSQEIDIRGYDLLDFIQGYQLLVMEYKYADGTTQIKYVWDRYKGVSLAPGTYKYIDDPFRRILDEFKKKYPDKIVYAPRPWQKGWMFTIDPMRDGDLHYTLCLTTYKDCVSKIDEIRAQKGYPLSRRDFALIAFRYHLNHQETFKGYFGKYNIKEHPYFNMYLEDYLVNYPRKYPTDHTRFAYYCKDYSKIPQLYREAMLRLADLGIITPEQSALYISVYYFNPAKMLTRADAVQMIARVFDKNKRDVLDEVRVKMYRYWIPQNEVGTGRFVSYDSQTKKFESIFNADQLSAGVTTTQKQITIRIEEPVSLGLAKTMFKNYPNEYYIWLLLCQQTQAGFCYSSSLRCGNVITETLMYDEAGKTGIVEWDKNKAINYIPVAYRDEFKKDVSTYTAKYLRSKQMWFVKQYGDVYIYYNCWLSDEYVDFVIYPSKPQINGMTLQIAKPNPKYKQ
;
A
#
# COMPACT_ATOMS: atom_id res chain seq x y z
N MET A 1 -17.37 37.86 5.76
CA MET A 1 -16.71 38.67 4.71
C MET A 1 -15.20 38.41 4.54
N LYS A 2 -14.36 38.42 5.59
CA LYS A 2 -12.89 38.21 5.47
C LYS A 2 -12.45 36.83 4.91
N LYS A 3 -13.19 35.73 5.18
CA LYS A 3 -12.90 34.40 4.60
C LYS A 3 -13.23 34.30 3.11
N LEU A 4 -14.18 35.12 2.62
CA LEU A 4 -14.57 35.16 1.20
C LEU A 4 -13.51 35.91 0.38
N LEU A 5 -12.96 37.02 0.91
CA LEU A 5 -11.90 37.78 0.22
C LEU A 5 -10.59 37.00 0.04
N SER A 6 -10.13 36.23 1.04
CA SER A 6 -8.92 35.40 0.88
C SER A 6 -9.12 34.27 -0.13
N PHE A 7 -10.33 33.70 -0.21
CA PHE A 7 -10.66 32.71 -1.22
C PHE A 7 -10.73 33.35 -2.61
N VAL A 8 -11.32 34.54 -2.75
CA VAL A 8 -11.40 35.29 -4.02
C VAL A 8 -10.03 35.78 -4.50
N VAL A 9 -9.08 36.13 -3.61
CA VAL A 9 -7.70 36.51 -4.00
C VAL A 9 -6.87 35.31 -4.44
N ILE A 10 -7.06 34.15 -3.79
CA ILE A 10 -6.45 32.90 -4.23
C ILE A 10 -7.09 32.46 -5.56
N LEU A 11 -8.42 32.50 -5.66
CA LEU A 11 -9.17 32.17 -6.88
C LEU A 11 -8.88 33.13 -8.03
N SER A 12 -8.64 34.42 -7.78
CA SER A 12 -8.29 35.42 -8.80
C SER A 12 -6.84 35.28 -9.24
N LEU A 13 -5.93 34.87 -8.36
CA LEU A 13 -4.64 34.33 -8.75
C LEU A 13 -4.87 33.12 -9.68
N PHE A 14 -5.60 32.09 -9.24
CA PHE A 14 -5.92 30.89 -10.05
C PHE A 14 -6.59 31.20 -11.40
N LEU A 15 -7.44 32.24 -11.48
CA LEU A 15 -8.09 32.69 -12.72
C LEU A 15 -7.12 33.47 -13.63
N SER A 16 -6.20 34.25 -13.08
CA SER A 16 -5.08 34.84 -13.85
C SER A 16 -4.04 33.79 -14.31
N PHE A 17 -4.06 32.60 -13.70
CA PHE A 17 -3.24 31.44 -14.09
C PHE A 17 -3.94 30.51 -15.12
N ALA A 18 -5.23 30.72 -15.44
CA ALA A 18 -6.06 29.78 -16.21
C ALA A 18 -6.43 30.20 -17.64
N SER A 19 -5.95 31.34 -18.15
CA SER A 19 -6.23 31.77 -19.52
C SER A 19 -5.02 31.57 -20.45
N PRO A 20 -5.04 30.59 -21.38
CA PRO A 20 -4.37 30.82 -22.65
C PRO A 20 -5.23 31.85 -23.37
N ALA A 21 -4.70 33.06 -23.62
CA ALA A 21 -5.35 33.97 -24.54
C ALA A 21 -5.48 33.23 -25.88
N ALA A 22 -6.72 32.88 -26.25
CA ALA A 22 -7.03 32.32 -27.54
C ALA A 22 -6.79 33.41 -28.60
N GLN A 23 -5.57 33.46 -29.13
CA GLN A 23 -5.30 34.10 -30.41
C GLN A 23 -5.22 32.98 -31.45
N ALA A 24 -6.24 32.94 -32.30
CA ALA A 24 -6.23 32.14 -33.52
C ALA A 24 -5.04 32.58 -34.38
N GLY A 25 -4.12 31.64 -34.60
CA GLY A 25 -2.91 31.86 -35.36
C GLY A 25 -1.85 30.86 -34.91
N THR A 26 -1.40 30.00 -35.82
CA THR A 26 -0.33 29.00 -35.65
C THR A 26 0.95 29.65 -35.12
N THR A 27 1.02 29.79 -33.80
CA THR A 27 2.21 30.13 -33.05
C THR A 27 2.43 29.01 -32.05
N ILE A 28 3.65 28.48 -32.03
CA ILE A 28 4.07 27.48 -31.05
C ILE A 28 3.84 28.12 -29.68
N ALA A 29 2.87 27.59 -28.91
CA ALA A 29 2.53 28.14 -27.61
C ALA A 29 3.81 28.21 -26.75
N LYS A 30 4.24 29.43 -26.43
CA LYS A 30 5.45 29.66 -25.62
C LYS A 30 5.20 29.03 -24.26
N ILE A 31 6.04 28.07 -23.86
CA ILE A 31 5.93 27.44 -22.54
C ILE A 31 6.11 28.54 -21.49
N ASP A 32 5.09 28.75 -20.67
CA ASP A 32 5.08 29.79 -19.64
C ASP A 32 5.67 29.25 -18.33
N TYR A 33 6.85 29.76 -17.99
CA TYR A 33 7.59 29.38 -16.79
C TYR A 33 7.38 30.41 -15.68
N ILE A 34 7.20 29.92 -14.46
CA ILE A 34 7.07 30.79 -13.29
C ILE A 34 8.46 31.28 -12.84
N THR A 35 8.55 32.55 -12.46
CA THR A 35 9.76 33.11 -11.83
C THR A 35 9.86 32.70 -10.37
N ALA A 36 11.09 32.71 -9.82
CA ALA A 36 11.31 32.43 -8.41
C ALA A 36 10.55 33.41 -7.49
N GLY A 37 10.51 34.69 -7.87
CA GLY A 37 9.80 35.73 -7.13
C GLY A 37 8.30 35.49 -7.04
N GLU A 38 7.65 35.15 -8.16
CA GLU A 38 6.21 34.82 -8.21
C GLU A 38 5.89 33.58 -7.38
N PHE A 39 6.72 32.54 -7.48
CA PHE A 39 6.53 31.29 -6.75
C PHE A 39 6.61 31.49 -5.22
N VAL A 40 7.67 32.17 -4.76
CA VAL A 40 7.90 32.47 -3.34
C VAL A 40 6.79 33.37 -2.77
N THR A 41 6.39 34.39 -3.53
CA THR A 41 5.29 35.28 -3.14
C THR A 41 4.00 34.49 -2.93
N SER A 42 3.66 33.62 -3.88
CA SER A 42 2.46 32.78 -3.82
C SER A 42 2.46 31.85 -2.60
N LEU A 43 3.62 31.25 -2.30
CA LEU A 43 3.80 30.39 -1.14
C LEU A 43 3.64 31.15 0.18
N LEU A 44 4.32 32.28 0.36
CA LEU A 44 4.25 33.07 1.60
C LEU A 44 2.85 33.65 1.82
N MET A 45 2.19 34.12 0.76
CA MET A 45 0.79 34.55 0.82
C MET A 45 -0.14 33.41 1.23
N GLY A 46 0.01 32.23 0.62
CA GLY A 46 -0.76 31.04 0.98
C GLY A 46 -0.56 30.60 2.43
N ALA A 47 0.67 30.72 2.93
CA ALA A 47 1.05 30.46 4.32
C ALA A 47 0.65 31.58 5.28
N LYS A 48 0.06 32.69 4.80
CA LYS A 48 -0.30 33.88 5.58
C LYS A 48 0.89 34.52 6.30
N VAL A 49 2.11 34.35 5.77
CA VAL A 49 3.31 35.01 6.28
C VAL A 49 3.34 36.45 5.78
N LYS A 50 3.37 37.42 6.70
CA LYS A 50 3.44 38.84 6.36
C LYS A 50 4.88 39.24 5.98
N PRO A 51 5.07 40.04 4.91
CA PRO A 51 6.37 40.62 4.61
C PRO A 51 6.70 41.74 5.61
N ASP A 52 7.98 42.01 5.82
CA ASP A 52 8.42 43.06 6.76
C ASP A 52 8.22 44.47 6.20
N LYS A 53 8.20 44.60 4.86
CA LYS A 53 7.88 45.83 4.12
C LYS A 53 6.73 45.55 3.15
N PRO A 54 5.95 46.57 2.72
CA PRO A 54 4.85 46.38 1.78
C PRO A 54 5.32 45.62 0.53
N LEU A 55 4.69 44.47 0.25
CA LEU A 55 4.93 43.59 -0.91
C LEU A 55 6.34 42.96 -1.01
N ASP A 56 7.22 43.12 -0.02
CA ASP A 56 8.58 42.54 -0.03
C ASP A 56 8.62 41.07 0.45
N TYR A 57 7.95 40.19 -0.30
CA TYR A 57 7.95 38.75 -0.01
C TYR A 57 9.30 38.09 -0.29
N TRP A 58 10.06 38.60 -1.27
CA TRP A 58 11.40 38.08 -1.57
C TRP A 58 12.37 38.33 -0.42
N GLY A 59 12.42 39.57 0.10
CA GLY A 59 13.25 39.91 1.26
C GLY A 59 12.85 39.11 2.50
N LYS A 60 11.54 38.89 2.72
CA LYS A 60 11.06 38.02 3.79
C LYS A 60 11.55 36.58 3.63
N ALA A 61 11.44 36.00 2.43
CA ALA A 61 11.90 34.64 2.16
C ALA A 61 13.41 34.47 2.33
N ALA A 62 14.20 35.48 1.94
CA ALA A 62 15.64 35.49 2.14
C ALA A 62 16.00 35.48 3.64
N LYS A 63 15.35 36.32 4.45
CA LYS A 63 15.54 36.32 5.92
C LYS A 63 15.15 35.01 6.59
N LEU A 64 14.15 34.32 6.05
CA LEU A 64 13.73 32.99 6.50
C LEU A 64 14.65 31.86 5.99
N GLY A 65 15.68 32.17 5.19
CA GLY A 65 16.62 31.18 4.66
C GLY A 65 15.98 30.21 3.65
N LEU A 66 14.92 30.63 2.96
CA LEU A 66 14.18 29.77 2.02
C LEU A 66 14.87 29.64 0.66
N ILE A 67 15.65 30.66 0.27
CA ILE A 67 16.17 30.83 -1.09
C ILE A 67 17.62 30.31 -1.17
N PRO A 68 17.92 29.33 -2.03
CA PRO A 68 19.29 28.94 -2.34
C PRO A 68 20.08 30.11 -2.97
N ALA A 69 21.39 30.19 -2.70
CA ALA A 69 22.22 31.33 -3.11
C ALA A 69 22.27 31.55 -4.64
N GLU A 70 22.17 30.48 -5.41
CA GLU A 70 22.18 30.50 -6.88
C GLU A 70 20.85 30.94 -7.51
N VAL A 71 19.76 30.97 -6.73
CA VAL A 71 18.42 31.29 -7.24
C VAL A 71 18.22 32.80 -7.31
N LYS A 72 17.83 33.30 -8.48
CA LYS A 72 17.58 34.72 -8.74
C LYS A 72 16.09 35.00 -8.89
N LYS A 73 15.62 36.11 -8.32
CA LYS A 73 14.20 36.51 -8.24
C LYS A 73 13.47 36.43 -9.58
N ASP A 74 14.05 37.00 -10.63
CA ASP A 74 13.41 37.15 -11.95
C ASP A 74 13.80 36.03 -12.94
N LYS A 75 14.29 34.90 -12.42
CA LYS A 75 14.63 33.72 -13.23
C LYS A 75 13.67 32.57 -12.92
N PRO A 76 13.41 31.67 -13.88
CA PRO A 76 12.60 30.51 -13.61
C PRO A 76 13.31 29.52 -12.68
N LEU A 77 12.50 28.72 -12.00
CA LEU A 77 12.98 27.68 -11.08
C LEU A 77 13.05 26.32 -11.76
N THR A 78 14.05 25.53 -11.39
CA THR A 78 13.99 24.09 -11.60
C THR A 78 13.11 23.42 -10.55
N ARG A 79 12.64 22.22 -10.84
CA ARG A 79 11.87 21.40 -9.89
C ARG A 79 12.63 21.14 -8.60
N ALA A 80 13.95 20.93 -8.66
CA ALA A 80 14.79 20.74 -7.48
C ALA A 80 14.84 22.00 -6.60
N GLN A 81 15.04 23.17 -7.21
CA GLN A 81 15.04 24.46 -6.50
C GLN A 81 13.69 24.76 -5.83
N ALA A 82 12.59 24.56 -6.57
CA ALA A 82 11.25 24.75 -6.04
C ALA A 82 10.96 23.79 -4.86
N SER A 83 11.41 22.53 -4.97
CA SER A 83 11.27 21.54 -3.91
C SER A 83 12.00 21.96 -2.63
N TYR A 84 13.22 22.50 -2.76
CA TYR A 84 13.98 23.05 -1.64
C TYR A 84 13.25 24.20 -0.95
N ILE A 85 12.79 25.18 -1.72
CA ILE A 85 12.07 26.35 -1.19
C ILE A 85 10.82 25.90 -0.41
N VAL A 86 10.04 24.97 -0.98
CA VAL A 86 8.83 24.44 -0.33
C VAL A 86 9.17 23.67 0.95
N TRP A 87 10.20 22.81 0.93
CA TRP A 87 10.61 22.06 2.11
C TRP A 87 11.08 22.98 3.24
N LYS A 88 11.90 23.99 2.92
CA LYS A 88 12.34 25.00 3.89
C LYS A 88 11.15 25.78 4.45
N LEU A 89 10.18 26.16 3.62
CA LEU A 89 8.99 26.88 4.07
C LEU A 89 8.15 26.04 5.05
N ILE A 90 7.91 24.76 4.73
CA ILE A 90 7.15 23.86 5.61
C ILE A 90 7.80 23.78 6.99
N ASN A 91 9.13 23.75 7.06
CA ASN A 91 9.84 23.68 8.34
C ASN A 91 9.94 25.01 9.08
N ALA A 92 9.95 26.13 8.36
CA ALA A 92 10.05 27.47 8.94
C ALA A 92 8.73 28.02 9.49
N VAL A 93 7.59 27.52 9.00
CA VAL A 93 6.24 27.97 9.40
C VAL A 93 5.57 26.90 10.26
N PRO A 94 5.37 27.11 11.57
CA PRO A 94 4.82 26.11 12.49
C PRO A 94 3.51 25.49 12.02
N GLU A 95 2.58 26.30 11.52
CA GLU A 95 1.27 25.83 11.05
C GLU A 95 1.39 24.90 9.85
N LEU A 96 2.41 25.08 9.00
CA LEU A 96 2.70 24.16 7.90
C LEU A 96 3.40 22.91 8.40
N LYS A 97 4.32 23.03 9.36
CA LYS A 97 5.02 21.89 9.95
C LYS A 97 4.02 20.94 10.61
N ASP A 98 3.21 21.46 11.52
CA ASP A 98 2.21 20.71 12.30
C ASP A 98 1.17 20.03 11.41
N LYS A 99 0.76 20.74 10.35
CA LYS A 99 -0.15 20.19 9.36
C LYS A 99 0.49 19.07 8.54
N ASN A 100 1.73 19.21 8.13
CA ASN A 100 2.29 18.38 7.06
C ASN A 100 3.16 17.24 7.55
N ILE A 101 3.85 17.41 8.67
CA ILE A 101 4.83 16.48 9.18
C ILE A 101 4.24 15.75 10.39
N PRO A 102 4.20 14.41 10.38
CA PRO A 102 3.79 13.65 11.56
C PRO A 102 4.80 13.88 12.70
N ILE A 103 4.30 14.00 13.93
CA ILE A 103 5.14 14.07 15.14
C ILE A 103 5.66 12.70 15.56
N GLU A 104 4.96 11.63 15.15
CA GLU A 104 5.35 10.24 15.43
C GLU A 104 4.96 9.37 14.22
N VAL A 105 5.89 8.52 13.80
CA VAL A 105 5.64 7.46 12.82
C VAL A 105 6.16 6.16 13.40
N ARG A 106 5.29 5.14 13.50
CA ARG A 106 5.70 3.83 14.01
C ARG A 106 5.06 2.68 13.24
N ARG A 107 5.75 1.54 13.27
CA ARG A 107 5.19 0.25 12.87
C ARG A 107 4.31 -0.26 14.01
N VAL A 108 3.07 -0.61 13.69
CA VAL A 108 2.13 -1.24 14.62
C VAL A 108 2.19 -2.75 14.38
N PRO A 109 2.61 -3.56 15.37
CA PRO A 109 2.54 -5.00 15.24
C PRO A 109 1.12 -5.47 14.89
N PRO A 110 0.94 -6.43 13.98
CA PRO A 110 -0.38 -6.93 13.61
C PRO A 110 -1.25 -7.37 14.78
N THR A 111 -0.66 -7.99 15.83
CA THR A 111 -1.42 -8.34 17.04
C THR A 111 -1.94 -7.11 17.76
N GLU A 112 -1.13 -6.06 17.89
CA GLU A 112 -1.54 -4.77 18.45
C GLU A 112 -2.63 -4.12 17.58
N ALA A 113 -2.44 -4.11 16.25
CA ALA A 113 -3.40 -3.55 15.32
C ALA A 113 -4.77 -4.24 15.44
N PHE A 114 -4.76 -5.57 15.62
CA PHE A 114 -5.94 -6.36 15.92
C PHE A 114 -6.56 -6.00 17.27
N MET A 115 -5.77 -6.02 18.35
CA MET A 115 -6.25 -5.69 19.69
C MET A 115 -6.81 -4.28 19.80
N ARG A 116 -6.36 -3.33 18.97
CA ARG A 116 -6.87 -1.95 18.92
C ARG A 116 -8.06 -1.75 17.97
N GLY A 117 -8.50 -2.77 17.24
CA GLY A 117 -9.58 -2.64 16.28
C GLY A 117 -9.20 -1.87 15.00
N ILE A 118 -7.94 -1.91 14.58
CA ILE A 118 -7.46 -1.25 13.34
C ILE A 118 -7.72 -2.13 12.12
N CYS A 119 -7.35 -3.41 12.23
CA CYS A 119 -7.63 -4.42 11.25
C CYS A 119 -7.82 -5.77 11.94
N PHE A 120 -8.68 -6.60 11.39
CA PHE A 120 -8.72 -8.00 11.69
C PHE A 120 -7.49 -8.64 11.06
N PHE A 121 -6.67 -9.28 11.87
CA PHE A 121 -5.63 -10.19 11.40
C PHE A 121 -6.15 -11.61 11.65
N GLY A 122 -6.07 -12.47 10.64
CA GLY A 122 -6.65 -13.80 10.64
C GLY A 122 -6.36 -14.61 11.91
N GLY A 123 -7.26 -15.54 12.22
CA GLY A 123 -7.09 -16.61 13.21
C GLY A 123 -7.83 -17.85 12.70
N PRO A 124 -8.09 -18.89 13.49
CA PRO A 124 -8.57 -20.18 13.01
C PRO A 124 -10.03 -20.11 12.54
N LEU A 125 -10.44 -21.08 11.71
CA LEU A 125 -11.84 -21.42 11.51
C LEU A 125 -12.30 -22.06 12.80
N SER A 126 -13.28 -21.46 13.48
CA SER A 126 -14.01 -22.21 14.49
C SER A 126 -14.88 -23.26 13.76
N SER A 127 -14.35 -24.46 13.52
CA SER A 127 -15.24 -25.60 13.31
C SER A 127 -15.95 -25.89 14.63
N GLN A 128 -17.19 -26.41 14.57
CA GLN A 128 -18.05 -26.64 15.73
C GLN A 128 -17.49 -27.63 16.77
N GLU A 129 -16.32 -28.20 16.53
CA GLU A 129 -15.63 -29.11 17.46
C GLU A 129 -14.13 -28.81 17.42
N ILE A 130 -13.58 -28.33 18.54
CA ILE A 130 -12.29 -28.69 19.20
C ILE A 130 -10.97 -28.77 18.35
N ASP A 131 -10.99 -28.63 17.03
CA ASP A 131 -9.84 -28.60 16.10
C ASP A 131 -9.55 -27.15 15.69
N ILE A 132 -8.45 -26.57 16.19
CA ILE A 132 -8.09 -25.16 15.99
C ILE A 132 -7.40 -24.98 14.63
N ARG A 133 -8.12 -25.16 13.52
CA ARG A 133 -7.57 -25.05 12.14
C ARG A 133 -7.38 -23.60 11.74
N GLY A 134 -6.22 -23.20 11.21
CA GLY A 134 -6.04 -21.87 10.58
C GLY A 134 -4.96 -20.98 11.22
N TYR A 135 -3.86 -21.58 11.64
CA TYR A 135 -2.66 -20.92 12.16
C TYR A 135 -1.40 -21.46 11.49
N ASP A 136 -1.35 -21.43 10.15
CA ASP A 136 -0.13 -21.85 9.46
C ASP A 136 0.97 -20.82 9.67
N LEU A 137 1.95 -21.19 10.47
CA LEU A 137 3.03 -20.30 10.91
C LEU A 137 3.74 -19.58 9.75
N LEU A 138 3.96 -20.27 8.63
CA LEU A 138 4.65 -19.70 7.47
C LEU A 138 3.81 -18.64 6.76
N ASP A 139 2.49 -18.81 6.73
CA ASP A 139 1.57 -17.82 6.16
C ASP A 139 1.48 -16.58 7.04
N PHE A 140 1.56 -16.77 8.35
CA PHE A 140 1.72 -15.64 9.28
C PHE A 140 3.02 -14.90 8.98
N ILE A 141 4.16 -15.59 8.89
CA ILE A 141 5.44 -14.94 8.57
C ILE A 141 5.35 -14.18 7.23
N GLN A 142 4.74 -14.77 6.21
CA GLN A 142 4.45 -14.11 4.93
C GLN A 142 3.55 -12.88 5.10
N GLY A 143 2.47 -12.98 5.88
CA GLY A 143 1.53 -11.89 6.13
C GLY A 143 2.16 -10.64 6.75
N TYR A 144 3.27 -10.78 7.48
CA TYR A 144 4.02 -9.67 8.10
C TYR A 144 4.85 -8.85 7.10
N GLN A 145 4.77 -9.19 5.82
CA GLN A 145 5.20 -8.33 4.71
C GLN A 145 4.20 -7.18 4.45
N LEU A 146 2.98 -7.29 4.96
CA LEU A 146 2.08 -6.16 5.11
C LEU A 146 2.33 -5.47 6.45
N LEU A 147 2.98 -4.32 6.43
CA LEU A 147 3.20 -3.48 7.59
C LEU A 147 2.00 -2.56 7.82
N VAL A 148 1.61 -2.39 9.09
CA VAL A 148 0.66 -1.36 9.51
C VAL A 148 1.47 -0.18 10.06
N MET A 149 1.39 0.96 9.40
CA MET A 149 2.11 2.18 9.79
C MET A 149 1.14 3.20 10.37
N GLU A 150 1.43 3.67 11.58
CA GLU A 150 0.67 4.70 12.28
C GLU A 150 1.42 6.04 12.20
N TYR A 151 0.72 7.07 11.73
CA TYR A 151 1.22 8.44 11.62
C TYR A 151 0.38 9.33 12.53
N LYS A 152 0.98 9.87 13.59
CA LYS A 152 0.32 10.83 14.49
C LYS A 152 0.74 12.25 14.14
N TYR A 153 -0.22 13.16 14.09
CA TYR A 153 -0.01 14.58 13.82
C TYR A 153 -0.19 15.43 15.08
N ALA A 154 0.33 16.66 15.03
CA ALA A 154 0.29 17.58 16.17
C ALA A 154 -1.14 17.97 16.59
N ASP A 155 -2.11 17.89 15.68
CA ASP A 155 -3.54 18.14 15.95
C ASP A 155 -4.25 16.95 16.63
N GLY A 156 -3.52 15.89 16.97
CA GLY A 156 -4.04 14.66 17.56
C GLY A 156 -4.64 13.68 16.55
N THR A 157 -4.69 14.04 15.26
CA THR A 157 -5.18 13.12 14.23
C THR A 157 -4.19 11.99 13.99
N THR A 158 -4.74 10.80 13.71
CA THR A 158 -3.97 9.60 13.39
C THR A 158 -4.36 9.10 12.00
N GLN A 159 -3.35 8.78 11.18
CA GLN A 159 -3.54 8.13 9.90
C GLN A 159 -2.90 6.75 9.92
N ILE A 160 -3.65 5.74 9.46
CA ILE A 160 -3.15 4.38 9.25
C ILE A 160 -2.85 4.21 7.76
N LYS A 161 -1.66 3.73 7.44
CA LYS A 161 -1.27 3.31 6.09
C LYS A 161 -0.83 1.86 6.14
N TYR A 162 -1.21 1.09 5.13
CA TYR A 162 -0.75 -0.28 4.96
C TYR A 162 0.41 -0.27 3.96
N VAL A 163 1.56 -0.81 4.33
CA VAL A 163 2.76 -0.82 3.48
C VAL A 163 3.07 -2.25 3.11
N TRP A 164 2.93 -2.58 1.84
CA TRP A 164 3.34 -3.86 1.32
C TRP A 164 4.80 -3.78 0.90
N ASP A 165 5.64 -4.37 1.74
CA ASP A 165 7.09 -4.31 1.63
C ASP A 165 7.71 -5.59 2.17
N ARG A 166 8.47 -6.23 1.30
CA ARG A 166 8.98 -7.56 1.51
C ARG A 166 10.26 -7.56 2.33
N TYR A 167 10.49 -8.68 2.99
CA TYR A 167 11.77 -8.92 3.65
C TYR A 167 12.94 -8.87 2.67
N LYS A 168 14.03 -8.24 3.12
CA LYS A 168 15.30 -8.19 2.41
C LYS A 168 15.85 -9.60 2.24
N GLY A 169 16.31 -9.93 1.04
CA GLY A 169 16.91 -11.23 0.73
C GLY A 169 15.90 -12.36 0.48
N VAL A 170 14.61 -12.14 0.71
CA VAL A 170 13.58 -13.05 0.18
C VAL A 170 13.50 -12.81 -1.31
N SER A 171 13.77 -13.85 -2.11
CA SER A 171 13.52 -13.90 -3.55
C SER A 171 12.46 -14.96 -3.84
N LEU A 172 11.54 -14.58 -4.71
CA LEU A 172 10.48 -15.40 -5.28
C LEU A 172 10.62 -15.45 -6.82
N ALA A 173 11.78 -15.03 -7.33
CA ALA A 173 12.14 -15.27 -8.71
C ALA A 173 12.17 -16.80 -8.96
N PRO A 174 11.63 -17.29 -10.08
CA PRO A 174 11.61 -18.71 -10.32
C PRO A 174 13.01 -19.33 -10.35
N GLY A 175 13.14 -20.51 -9.75
CA GLY A 175 14.43 -21.20 -9.59
C GLY A 175 15.23 -20.81 -8.35
N THR A 176 14.76 -19.82 -7.56
CA THR A 176 15.44 -19.41 -6.30
C THR A 176 14.94 -20.12 -5.04
N TYR A 177 13.94 -21.00 -5.19
CA TYR A 177 13.32 -21.78 -4.12
C TYR A 177 12.83 -23.13 -4.66
N LYS A 178 12.74 -24.16 -3.78
CA LYS A 178 12.15 -25.46 -4.13
C LYS A 178 10.64 -25.42 -3.90
N TYR A 179 10.24 -24.87 -2.74
CA TYR A 179 8.87 -24.57 -2.36
C TYR A 179 8.74 -23.10 -2.00
N ILE A 180 7.58 -22.50 -2.27
CA ILE A 180 7.37 -21.06 -2.10
C ILE A 180 7.53 -20.60 -0.64
N ASP A 181 7.35 -21.51 0.31
CA ASP A 181 7.44 -21.26 1.74
C ASP A 181 8.86 -21.39 2.29
N ASP A 182 9.82 -21.91 1.51
CA ASP A 182 11.23 -22.05 1.89
C ASP A 182 11.91 -20.73 2.35
N PRO A 183 11.67 -19.57 1.70
CA PRO A 183 12.24 -18.31 2.19
C PRO A 183 11.72 -17.92 3.59
N PHE A 184 10.46 -18.23 3.90
CA PHE A 184 9.85 -17.89 5.18
C PHE A 184 10.27 -18.84 6.31
N ARG A 185 10.46 -20.14 5.99
CA ARG A 185 11.10 -21.09 6.92
C ARG A 185 12.48 -20.61 7.35
N ARG A 186 13.29 -20.13 6.40
CA ARG A 186 14.64 -19.61 6.69
C ARG A 186 14.63 -18.44 7.67
N ILE A 187 13.63 -17.55 7.60
CA ILE A 187 13.49 -16.44 8.55
C ILE A 187 13.20 -16.96 9.97
N LEU A 188 12.33 -17.98 10.10
CA LEU A 188 12.04 -18.62 11.38
C LEU A 188 13.28 -19.32 11.95
N ASP A 189 14.01 -20.06 11.11
CA ASP A 189 15.23 -20.76 11.51
C ASP A 189 16.31 -19.77 11.97
N GLU A 190 16.45 -18.62 11.31
CA GLU A 190 17.34 -17.54 11.73
C GLU A 190 16.96 -17.01 13.11
N PHE A 191 15.67 -16.75 13.35
CA PHE A 191 15.18 -16.31 14.66
C PHE A 191 15.52 -17.32 15.76
N LYS A 192 15.24 -18.62 15.51
CA LYS A 192 15.53 -19.71 16.46
C LYS A 192 17.01 -19.84 16.77
N LYS A 193 17.86 -19.69 15.75
CA LYS A 193 19.32 -19.72 15.92
C LYS A 193 19.83 -18.52 16.70
N LYS A 194 19.30 -17.32 16.41
CA LYS A 194 19.77 -16.06 17.00
C LYS A 194 19.26 -15.84 18.41
N TYR A 195 18.07 -16.33 18.73
CA TYR A 195 17.39 -16.11 20.01
C TYR A 195 16.76 -17.41 20.55
N PRO A 196 17.57 -18.43 20.87
CA PRO A 196 17.05 -19.71 21.36
C PRO A 196 16.27 -19.57 22.68
N ASP A 197 16.67 -18.62 23.53
CA ASP A 197 16.03 -18.26 24.79
C ASP A 197 14.66 -17.58 24.61
N LYS A 198 14.37 -17.09 23.40
CA LYS A 198 13.11 -16.40 23.07
C LYS A 198 12.09 -17.31 22.39
N ILE A 199 12.35 -18.61 22.30
CA ILE A 199 11.37 -19.61 21.85
C ILE A 199 10.49 -20.00 23.04
N VAL A 200 9.66 -19.06 23.47
CA VAL A 200 8.84 -19.15 24.67
C VAL A 200 7.41 -18.68 24.40
N TYR A 201 6.49 -19.12 25.24
CA TYR A 201 5.13 -18.59 25.27
C TYR A 201 5.16 -17.22 25.96
N ALA A 202 5.05 -16.17 25.17
CA ALA A 202 5.12 -14.77 25.58
C ALA A 202 4.14 -13.93 24.74
N PRO A 203 2.81 -14.12 24.90
CA PRO A 203 1.82 -13.28 24.25
C PRO A 203 1.95 -11.84 24.76
N ARG A 204 1.64 -10.86 23.91
CA ARG A 204 1.71 -9.45 24.30
C ARG A 204 0.86 -9.19 25.56
N PRO A 205 1.36 -8.38 26.51
CA PRO A 205 0.55 -7.96 27.64
C PRO A 205 -0.64 -7.13 27.12
N TRP A 206 -1.81 -7.29 27.75
CA TRP A 206 -2.92 -6.42 27.44
C TRP A 206 -2.62 -5.02 27.99
N GLN A 207 -3.12 -3.99 27.31
CA GLN A 207 -3.00 -2.61 27.75
C GLN A 207 -4.39 -1.98 27.82
N LYS A 208 -4.61 -1.10 28.81
CA LYS A 208 -5.89 -0.43 29.00
C LYS A 208 -6.26 0.38 27.76
N GLY A 209 -7.52 0.25 27.32
CA GLY A 209 -8.04 0.91 26.11
C GLY A 209 -7.95 0.06 24.84
N TRP A 210 -7.45 -1.17 24.93
CA TRP A 210 -7.51 -2.12 23.82
C TRP A 210 -8.85 -2.83 23.81
N MET A 211 -9.27 -3.26 22.63
CA MET A 211 -10.52 -3.96 22.40
C MET A 211 -10.44 -5.43 22.79
N PHE A 212 -9.27 -6.06 22.64
CA PHE A 212 -9.08 -7.49 22.92
C PHE A 212 -7.87 -7.83 23.82
N THR A 213 -7.96 -8.93 24.61
CA THR A 213 -6.83 -9.60 25.29
C THR A 213 -6.55 -10.98 24.66
N ILE A 214 -5.26 -11.37 24.66
CA ILE A 214 -4.76 -12.62 24.04
C ILE A 214 -4.65 -13.77 25.05
N ASP A 215 -4.51 -13.49 26.35
CA ASP A 215 -4.29 -14.54 27.36
C ASP A 215 -5.00 -14.24 28.69
N PRO A 216 -6.32 -14.52 28.77
CA PRO A 216 -7.07 -14.38 30.02
C PRO A 216 -6.65 -15.37 31.12
N MET A 217 -6.03 -16.51 30.77
CA MET A 217 -5.62 -17.55 31.72
C MET A 217 -4.41 -17.10 32.54
N ARG A 218 -3.38 -16.55 31.89
CA ARG A 218 -2.21 -15.98 32.57
C ARG A 218 -2.61 -14.89 33.55
N ASP A 219 -3.66 -14.14 33.22
CA ASP A 219 -4.17 -13.05 34.05
C ASP A 219 -5.06 -13.55 35.21
N GLY A 220 -5.04 -14.86 35.49
CA GLY A 220 -5.60 -15.48 36.69
C GLY A 220 -7.10 -15.76 36.64
N ASP A 221 -7.72 -15.75 35.46
CA ASP A 221 -9.17 -15.90 35.33
C ASP A 221 -9.57 -17.18 34.56
N LEU A 222 -9.39 -18.31 35.25
CA LEU A 222 -9.81 -19.62 34.75
C LEU A 222 -11.30 -19.66 34.44
N HIS A 223 -12.13 -19.07 35.31
CA HIS A 223 -13.57 -19.07 35.12
C HIS A 223 -13.95 -18.27 33.87
N TYR A 224 -13.39 -17.07 33.69
CA TYR A 224 -13.58 -16.28 32.48
C TYR A 224 -13.16 -17.04 31.22
N THR A 225 -11.98 -17.68 31.25
CA THR A 225 -11.49 -18.47 30.12
C THR A 225 -12.43 -19.65 29.80
N LEU A 226 -12.87 -20.41 30.81
CA LEU A 226 -13.85 -21.48 30.63
C LEU A 226 -15.14 -20.97 30.01
N CYS A 227 -15.69 -19.88 30.52
CA CYS A 227 -16.90 -19.22 29.98
C CYS A 227 -16.73 -18.83 28.51
N LEU A 228 -15.56 -18.31 28.13
CA LEU A 228 -15.23 -17.97 26.74
C LEU A 228 -15.18 -19.21 25.83
N THR A 229 -14.68 -20.35 26.34
CA THR A 229 -14.58 -21.58 25.54
C THR A 229 -15.94 -22.23 25.26
N THR A 230 -16.91 -22.14 26.18
CA THR A 230 -18.24 -22.76 26.05
C THR A 230 -19.32 -21.81 25.53
N TYR A 231 -19.12 -20.48 25.64
CA TYR A 231 -19.91 -19.32 25.15
C TYR A 231 -21.43 -19.32 25.37
N LYS A 232 -22.16 -20.36 24.97
CA LYS A 232 -23.63 -20.41 24.97
C LYS A 232 -24.26 -20.30 26.36
N ASP A 233 -23.54 -20.72 27.41
CA ASP A 233 -24.10 -20.81 28.77
C ASP A 233 -23.63 -19.70 29.72
N CYS A 234 -22.79 -18.75 29.25
CA CYS A 234 -22.04 -17.85 30.16
C CYS A 234 -21.95 -16.37 29.72
N VAL A 235 -22.72 -15.91 28.72
CA VAL A 235 -22.61 -14.54 28.17
C VAL A 235 -22.77 -13.46 29.24
N SER A 236 -23.81 -13.54 30.09
CA SER A 236 -24.06 -12.57 31.17
C SER A 236 -22.89 -12.49 32.16
N LYS A 237 -22.22 -13.62 32.42
CA LYS A 237 -21.12 -13.72 33.37
C LYS A 237 -19.80 -13.19 32.80
N ILE A 238 -19.59 -13.31 31.50
CA ILE A 238 -18.46 -12.70 30.80
C ILE A 238 -18.53 -11.17 30.92
N ASP A 239 -19.71 -10.59 30.72
CA ASP A 239 -19.91 -9.15 30.85
C ASP A 239 -19.70 -8.65 32.27
N GLU A 240 -20.16 -9.42 33.27
CA GLU A 240 -19.94 -9.14 34.68
C GLU A 240 -18.45 -9.14 35.04
N ILE A 241 -17.72 -10.22 34.72
CA ILE A 241 -16.28 -10.34 35.01
C ILE A 241 -15.51 -9.21 34.31
N ARG A 242 -15.86 -8.91 33.05
CA ARG A 242 -15.28 -7.83 32.28
C ARG A 242 -15.45 -6.48 32.98
N ALA A 243 -16.66 -6.17 33.43
CA ALA A 243 -16.97 -4.93 34.13
C ALA A 243 -16.24 -4.84 35.48
N GLN A 244 -16.23 -5.92 36.27
CA GLN A 244 -15.56 -5.98 37.57
C GLN A 244 -14.04 -5.84 37.46
N LYS A 245 -13.42 -6.50 36.49
CA LYS A 245 -11.95 -6.53 36.32
C LYS A 245 -11.43 -5.41 35.43
N GLY A 246 -12.31 -4.69 34.74
CA GLY A 246 -11.94 -3.71 33.73
C GLY A 246 -11.18 -4.33 32.54
N TYR A 247 -11.42 -5.60 32.25
CA TYR A 247 -10.77 -6.32 31.16
C TYR A 247 -11.33 -5.90 29.79
N PRO A 248 -10.53 -5.95 28.72
CA PRO A 248 -11.07 -5.95 27.37
C PRO A 248 -11.72 -7.32 27.06
N LEU A 249 -12.34 -7.47 25.90
CA LEU A 249 -12.89 -8.76 25.47
C LEU A 249 -11.76 -9.75 25.14
N SER A 250 -11.98 -11.04 25.24
CA SER A 250 -11.03 -12.03 24.71
C SER A 250 -11.57 -12.67 23.45
N ARG A 251 -10.68 -13.03 22.52
CA ARG A 251 -11.04 -13.94 21.42
C ARG A 251 -11.21 -15.37 21.93
N ARG A 252 -12.29 -16.04 21.52
CA ARG A 252 -12.62 -17.41 21.96
C ARG A 252 -11.52 -18.41 21.62
N ASP A 253 -10.97 -18.32 20.42
CA ASP A 253 -9.88 -19.18 19.96
C ASP A 253 -8.57 -18.93 20.74
N PHE A 254 -8.24 -17.67 21.03
CA PHE A 254 -7.09 -17.35 21.89
C PHE A 254 -7.30 -17.90 23.31
N ALA A 255 -8.50 -17.73 23.87
CA ALA A 255 -8.85 -18.27 25.18
C ALA A 255 -8.75 -19.81 25.21
N LEU A 256 -9.21 -20.49 24.15
CA LEU A 256 -9.11 -21.96 24.04
C LEU A 256 -7.65 -22.43 23.89
N ILE A 257 -6.85 -21.74 23.09
CA ILE A 257 -5.42 -22.04 22.95
C ILE A 257 -4.71 -21.85 24.30
N ALA A 258 -4.93 -20.71 24.97
CA ALA A 258 -4.35 -20.41 26.27
C ALA A 258 -4.78 -21.44 27.33
N PHE A 259 -6.07 -21.81 27.36
CA PHE A 259 -6.58 -22.87 28.24
C PHE A 259 -5.82 -24.19 28.06
N ARG A 260 -5.68 -24.66 26.81
CA ARG A 260 -4.97 -25.93 26.52
C ARG A 260 -3.48 -25.84 26.82
N TYR A 261 -2.86 -24.69 26.56
CA TYR A 261 -1.46 -24.47 26.88
C TYR A 261 -1.21 -24.54 28.40
N HIS A 262 -1.98 -23.79 29.19
CA HIS A 262 -1.77 -23.66 30.64
C HIS A 262 -2.25 -24.90 31.42
N LEU A 263 -3.38 -25.50 31.06
CA LEU A 263 -3.94 -26.63 31.83
C LEU A 263 -3.63 -28.01 31.26
N ASN A 264 -3.55 -28.15 29.92
CA ASN A 264 -3.27 -29.44 29.29
C ASN A 264 -1.80 -29.59 28.91
N HIS A 265 -0.96 -28.57 29.18
CA HIS A 265 0.45 -28.51 28.76
C HIS A 265 0.65 -28.76 27.26
N GLN A 266 -0.35 -28.40 26.45
CA GLN A 266 -0.30 -28.60 25.00
C GLN A 266 0.50 -27.47 24.34
N GLU A 267 1.65 -27.79 23.76
CA GLU A 267 2.48 -26.80 23.05
C GLU A 267 2.31 -26.85 21.53
N THR A 268 1.91 -27.99 20.98
CA THR A 268 1.77 -28.18 19.53
C THR A 268 0.31 -28.19 19.12
N PHE A 269 -0.03 -27.39 18.12
CA PHE A 269 -1.37 -27.22 17.60
C PHE A 269 -1.38 -27.52 16.09
N LYS A 270 -2.54 -27.90 15.56
CA LYS A 270 -2.74 -28.20 14.14
C LYS A 270 -3.19 -26.94 13.41
N GLY A 271 -2.42 -26.48 12.43
CA GLY A 271 -2.79 -25.45 11.47
C GLY A 271 -3.66 -26.01 10.33
N TYR A 272 -3.66 -25.35 9.17
CA TYR A 272 -4.39 -25.81 7.99
C TYR A 272 -3.52 -26.74 7.13
N PHE A 273 -2.25 -26.39 6.91
CA PHE A 273 -1.27 -27.17 6.15
C PHE A 273 -0.27 -27.94 7.01
N GLY A 274 -0.20 -27.68 8.32
CA GLY A 274 0.79 -28.36 9.17
C GLY A 274 0.47 -28.32 10.66
N LYS A 275 1.48 -28.68 11.48
CA LYS A 275 1.47 -28.45 12.92
C LYS A 275 2.44 -27.31 13.24
N TYR A 276 2.16 -26.55 14.29
CA TYR A 276 3.03 -25.48 14.77
C TYR A 276 3.18 -25.58 16.28
N ASN A 277 4.33 -25.14 16.80
CA ASN A 277 4.53 -24.91 18.22
C ASN A 277 4.01 -23.51 18.57
N ILE A 278 3.20 -23.40 19.63
CA ILE A 278 2.66 -22.12 20.11
C ILE A 278 3.76 -21.12 20.49
N LYS A 279 4.88 -21.60 21.01
CA LYS A 279 6.07 -20.79 21.35
C LYS A 279 6.77 -20.23 20.12
N GLU A 280 6.45 -20.72 18.94
CA GLU A 280 6.98 -20.26 17.66
C GLU A 280 5.94 -19.47 16.86
N HIS A 281 4.78 -19.16 17.44
CA HIS A 281 3.70 -18.47 16.73
C HIS A 281 3.66 -16.97 17.09
N PRO A 282 3.63 -16.03 16.13
CA PRO A 282 3.77 -14.60 16.43
C PRO A 282 2.64 -14.00 17.30
N TYR A 283 1.45 -14.60 17.34
CA TYR A 283 0.41 -14.21 18.32
C TYR A 283 0.79 -14.49 19.77
N PHE A 284 1.55 -15.56 20.01
CA PHE A 284 1.87 -16.07 21.34
C PHE A 284 3.35 -15.94 21.67
N ASN A 285 4.13 -15.34 20.77
CA ASN A 285 5.53 -15.02 20.97
C ASN A 285 5.79 -13.60 20.43
N MET A 286 5.70 -12.61 21.31
CA MET A 286 5.93 -11.21 20.97
C MET A 286 7.35 -10.96 20.44
N TYR A 287 8.34 -11.77 20.84
CA TYR A 287 9.72 -11.61 20.38
C TYR A 287 9.86 -11.99 18.90
N LEU A 288 9.21 -13.08 18.47
CA LEU A 288 9.13 -13.42 17.06
C LEU A 288 8.35 -12.35 16.30
N GLU A 289 7.24 -11.87 16.86
CA GLU A 289 6.46 -10.80 16.23
C GLU A 289 7.30 -9.53 16.01
N ASP A 290 7.96 -9.04 17.06
CA ASP A 290 8.83 -7.87 16.99
C ASP A 290 10.01 -8.11 16.04
N TYR A 291 10.52 -9.34 15.98
CA TYR A 291 11.54 -9.72 15.01
C TYR A 291 11.03 -9.59 13.57
N LEU A 292 9.83 -10.11 13.27
CA LEU A 292 9.23 -10.03 11.93
C LEU A 292 8.90 -8.58 11.54
N VAL A 293 8.29 -7.81 12.43
CA VAL A 293 7.95 -6.39 12.18
C VAL A 293 9.20 -5.55 11.90
N ASN A 294 10.30 -5.84 12.60
CA ASN A 294 11.56 -5.10 12.45
C ASN A 294 12.55 -5.74 11.48
N TYR A 295 12.21 -6.90 10.90
CA TYR A 295 13.09 -7.59 9.96
C TYR A 295 13.44 -6.65 8.79
N PRO A 296 14.72 -6.63 8.33
CA PRO A 296 15.16 -5.76 7.25
C PRO A 296 14.28 -5.90 6.01
N ARG A 297 14.00 -4.77 5.37
CA ARG A 297 13.10 -4.70 4.22
C ARG A 297 13.85 -4.48 2.92
N LYS A 298 13.24 -4.84 1.78
CA LYS A 298 13.84 -4.60 0.45
C LYS A 298 13.95 -3.11 0.18
N TYR A 299 12.94 -2.34 0.56
CA TYR A 299 12.96 -0.89 0.46
C TYR A 299 12.85 -0.24 1.86
N PRO A 300 13.37 0.98 2.05
CA PRO A 300 13.13 1.73 3.28
C PRO A 300 11.64 2.07 3.45
N THR A 301 11.12 2.05 4.68
CA THR A 301 9.72 2.44 4.94
C THR A 301 9.51 3.96 5.05
N ASP A 302 10.58 4.75 4.96
CA ASP A 302 10.57 6.20 5.07
C ASP A 302 10.75 6.90 3.71
N HIS A 303 10.87 8.23 3.71
CA HIS A 303 11.07 9.04 2.50
C HIS A 303 12.30 8.64 1.64
N THR A 304 13.30 7.95 2.19
CA THR A 304 14.52 7.61 1.44
C THR A 304 14.29 6.56 0.36
N ARG A 305 13.16 5.83 0.42
CA ARG A 305 12.77 4.84 -0.59
C ARG A 305 12.66 5.38 -2.00
N PHE A 306 12.33 6.66 -2.17
CA PHE A 306 12.29 7.27 -3.51
C PHE A 306 13.65 7.32 -4.20
N ALA A 307 14.76 7.23 -3.45
CA ALA A 307 16.09 7.06 -4.02
C ALA A 307 16.28 5.72 -4.74
N TYR A 308 15.50 4.70 -4.35
CA TYR A 308 15.51 3.36 -4.98
C TYR A 308 14.57 3.30 -6.19
N TYR A 309 13.45 4.05 -6.15
CA TYR A 309 12.48 4.06 -7.26
C TYR A 309 12.93 4.91 -8.45
N CYS A 310 13.64 6.02 -8.19
CA CYS A 310 13.94 7.02 -9.20
C CYS A 310 15.34 6.86 -9.78
N LYS A 311 15.44 6.57 -11.08
CA LYS A 311 16.71 6.30 -11.79
C LYS A 311 17.67 7.49 -11.80
N ASP A 312 17.15 8.71 -11.73
CA ASP A 312 17.92 9.96 -11.79
C ASP A 312 18.22 10.55 -10.41
N TYR A 313 17.99 9.82 -9.32
CA TYR A 313 18.29 10.29 -7.96
C TYR A 313 19.74 10.79 -7.82
N SER A 314 20.70 10.07 -8.41
CA SER A 314 22.12 10.46 -8.38
C SER A 314 22.40 11.80 -9.08
N LYS A 315 21.55 12.19 -10.05
CA LYS A 315 21.64 13.47 -10.78
C LYS A 315 21.07 14.65 -10.00
N ILE A 316 20.37 14.41 -8.88
CA ILE A 316 19.90 15.49 -8.01
C ILE A 316 21.10 16.09 -7.27
N PRO A 317 21.35 17.41 -7.37
CA PRO A 317 22.40 18.06 -6.59
C PRO A 317 22.20 17.81 -5.09
N GLN A 318 23.30 17.59 -4.35
CA GLN A 318 23.26 17.20 -2.93
C GLN A 318 22.38 18.12 -2.07
N LEU A 319 22.44 19.44 -2.32
CA LEU A 319 21.63 20.45 -1.62
C LEU A 319 20.12 20.20 -1.68
N TYR A 320 19.63 19.55 -2.75
CA TYR A 320 18.22 19.40 -3.05
C TYR A 320 17.66 18.00 -2.76
N ARG A 321 18.53 17.01 -2.50
CA ARG A 321 18.13 15.59 -2.38
C ARG A 321 17.08 15.37 -1.31
N GLU A 322 17.34 15.82 -0.08
CA GLU A 322 16.42 15.61 1.03
C GLU A 322 15.05 16.24 0.76
N ALA A 323 15.03 17.48 0.27
CA ALA A 323 13.79 18.18 -0.03
C ALA A 323 12.96 17.43 -1.09
N MET A 324 13.59 16.93 -2.16
CA MET A 324 12.88 16.16 -3.18
C MET A 324 12.30 14.85 -2.63
N LEU A 325 13.07 14.11 -1.83
CA LEU A 325 12.61 12.87 -1.20
C LEU A 325 11.44 13.12 -0.24
N ARG A 326 11.54 14.14 0.63
CA ARG A 326 10.50 14.52 1.59
C ARG A 326 9.23 14.98 0.90
N LEU A 327 9.33 15.81 -0.14
CA LEU A 327 8.15 16.27 -0.87
C LEU A 327 7.50 15.17 -1.71
N ALA A 328 8.26 14.17 -2.16
CA ALA A 328 7.69 12.98 -2.79
C ALA A 328 6.90 12.12 -1.80
N ASP A 329 7.43 11.94 -0.60
CA ASP A 329 6.75 11.22 0.49
C ASP A 329 5.48 11.94 0.96
N LEU A 330 5.50 13.26 0.97
CA LEU A 330 4.31 14.07 1.22
C LEU A 330 3.35 14.14 0.03
N GLY A 331 3.70 13.61 -1.15
CA GLY A 331 2.88 13.67 -2.37
C GLY A 331 2.68 15.09 -2.90
N ILE A 332 3.58 16.01 -2.53
CA ILE A 332 3.61 17.39 -3.03
C ILE A 332 4.23 17.42 -4.43
N ILE A 333 5.28 16.64 -4.63
CA ILE A 333 5.83 16.33 -5.95
C ILE A 333 5.63 14.84 -6.24
N THR A 334 5.41 14.47 -7.49
CA THR A 334 5.22 13.07 -7.89
C THR A 334 6.22 12.73 -8.99
N PRO A 335 7.18 11.80 -8.80
CA PRO A 335 8.07 11.37 -9.87
C PRO A 335 7.31 10.93 -11.12
N GLU A 336 7.90 11.18 -12.29
CA GLU A 336 7.29 10.92 -13.60
C GLU A 336 7.66 9.50 -14.06
N GLN A 337 6.68 8.75 -14.57
CA GLN A 337 6.88 7.40 -15.09
C GLN A 337 7.55 7.43 -16.47
N SER A 338 8.47 6.48 -16.72
CA SER A 338 9.09 6.25 -18.02
C SER A 338 8.05 5.90 -19.08
N ALA A 339 8.21 6.43 -20.29
CA ALA A 339 7.39 6.00 -21.43
C ALA A 339 7.69 4.56 -21.87
N LEU A 340 8.89 4.03 -21.56
CA LEU A 340 9.36 2.70 -21.96
C LEU A 340 9.08 1.61 -20.92
N TYR A 341 8.90 1.96 -19.66
CA TYR A 341 8.83 0.97 -18.57
C TYR A 341 7.84 1.42 -17.50
N ILE A 342 6.99 0.51 -17.00
CA ILE A 342 6.03 0.86 -15.96
C ILE A 342 6.68 0.94 -14.56
N SER A 343 7.83 0.28 -14.37
CA SER A 343 8.59 0.25 -13.11
C SER A 343 9.57 1.40 -12.92
N VAL A 344 9.84 2.18 -13.98
CA VAL A 344 10.91 3.18 -13.96
C VAL A 344 10.33 4.57 -13.78
N TYR A 345 10.86 5.30 -12.78
CA TYR A 345 10.43 6.65 -12.46
C TYR A 345 11.61 7.64 -12.44
N TYR A 346 11.30 8.92 -12.63
CA TYR A 346 12.27 10.01 -12.68
C TYR A 346 11.78 11.22 -11.88
N PHE A 347 12.69 11.83 -11.12
CA PHE A 347 12.43 13.10 -10.46
C PHE A 347 12.46 14.28 -11.43
N ASN A 348 13.26 14.21 -12.49
CA ASN A 348 13.54 15.29 -13.43
C ASN A 348 13.98 16.58 -12.72
N PRO A 349 15.08 16.56 -11.92
CA PRO A 349 15.46 17.68 -11.04
C PRO A 349 15.74 18.98 -11.78
N ALA A 350 16.27 18.90 -13.01
CA ALA A 350 16.59 20.05 -13.85
C ALA A 350 15.41 20.57 -14.68
N LYS A 351 14.23 19.92 -14.64
CA LYS A 351 13.03 20.37 -15.35
C LYS A 351 12.64 21.76 -14.85
N MET A 352 12.52 22.71 -15.78
CA MET A 352 12.03 24.06 -15.47
C MET A 352 10.55 23.99 -15.12
N LEU A 353 10.17 24.65 -14.03
CA LEU A 353 8.83 24.61 -13.49
C LEU A 353 7.90 25.49 -14.33
N THR A 354 6.94 24.87 -15.00
CA THR A 354 5.90 25.63 -15.69
C THR A 354 4.98 26.27 -14.65
N ARG A 355 4.24 27.30 -15.06
CA ARG A 355 3.22 27.94 -14.22
C ARG A 355 2.19 26.91 -13.71
N ALA A 356 1.80 25.95 -14.55
CA ALA A 356 0.90 24.85 -14.17
C ALA A 356 1.51 23.92 -13.09
N ASP A 357 2.78 23.53 -13.27
CA ASP A 357 3.48 22.68 -12.28
C ASP A 357 3.57 23.37 -10.91
N ALA A 358 3.88 24.67 -10.89
CA ALA A 358 3.94 25.45 -9.66
C ALA A 358 2.59 25.56 -8.96
N VAL A 359 1.53 25.86 -9.70
CA VAL A 359 0.17 25.93 -9.17
C VAL A 359 -0.22 24.61 -8.51
N GLN A 360 0.08 23.48 -9.16
CA GLN A 360 -0.18 22.16 -8.60
C GLN A 360 0.64 21.90 -7.32
N MET A 361 1.94 22.23 -7.34
CA MET A 361 2.83 22.06 -6.19
C MET A 361 2.34 22.88 -4.98
N ILE A 362 2.04 24.17 -5.19
CA ILE A 362 1.49 25.08 -4.17
C ILE A 362 0.18 24.53 -3.61
N ALA A 363 -0.74 24.10 -4.48
CA ALA A 363 -2.01 23.55 -4.04
C ALA A 363 -1.84 22.33 -3.12
N ARG A 364 -0.86 21.46 -3.40
CA ARG A 364 -0.56 20.26 -2.59
C ARG A 364 0.10 20.55 -1.25
N VAL A 365 0.81 21.68 -1.13
CA VAL A 365 1.34 22.17 0.16
C VAL A 365 0.18 22.49 1.10
N PHE A 366 -0.83 23.22 0.61
CA PHE A 366 -1.92 23.73 1.43
C PHE A 366 -3.14 22.81 1.50
N ASP A 367 -3.28 21.84 0.60
CA ASP A 367 -4.41 20.90 0.56
C ASP A 367 -3.92 19.44 0.46
N LYS A 368 -4.10 18.68 1.55
CA LYS A 368 -3.72 17.26 1.60
C LYS A 368 -4.52 16.41 0.60
N ASN A 369 -5.73 16.81 0.22
CA ASN A 369 -6.57 16.04 -0.69
C ASN A 369 -6.08 16.09 -2.14
N LYS A 370 -5.23 17.07 -2.48
CA LYS A 370 -4.63 17.21 -3.82
C LYS A 370 -3.32 16.46 -3.98
N ARG A 371 -2.80 15.86 -2.90
CA ARG A 371 -1.52 15.13 -2.88
C ARG A 371 -1.63 13.83 -3.64
N ASP A 372 -0.52 13.48 -4.27
CA ASP A 372 -0.36 12.24 -5.02
C ASP A 372 1.01 11.65 -4.70
N VAL A 373 1.02 10.65 -3.83
CA VAL A 373 2.21 9.91 -3.44
C VAL A 373 2.40 8.77 -4.44
N LEU A 374 3.58 8.70 -5.06
CA LEU A 374 3.83 7.80 -6.19
C LEU A 374 3.51 6.34 -5.86
N ASP A 375 3.87 5.86 -4.68
CA ASP A 375 3.72 4.46 -4.31
C ASP A 375 2.44 4.16 -3.53
N GLU A 376 1.53 5.13 -3.41
CA GLU A 376 0.24 4.95 -2.74
C GLU A 376 -0.90 4.72 -3.73
N VAL A 377 -1.78 3.78 -3.38
CA VAL A 377 -3.07 3.53 -4.04
C VAL A 377 -4.18 3.57 -3.00
N ARG A 378 -5.28 4.24 -3.37
CA ARG A 378 -6.50 4.27 -2.55
C ARG A 378 -7.39 3.11 -2.97
N VAL A 379 -7.56 2.14 -2.07
CA VAL A 379 -8.28 0.90 -2.36
C VAL A 379 -9.64 0.93 -1.69
N LYS A 380 -10.69 0.71 -2.47
CA LYS A 380 -12.04 0.44 -1.97
C LYS A 380 -12.11 -1.02 -1.56
N MET A 381 -12.51 -1.25 -0.33
CA MET A 381 -12.52 -2.58 0.26
C MET A 381 -13.84 -3.27 -0.05
N TYR A 382 -13.79 -4.41 -0.77
CA TYR A 382 -14.96 -5.28 -0.94
C TYR A 382 -15.46 -5.82 0.40
N ARG A 383 -14.57 -6.05 1.35
CA ARG A 383 -14.90 -6.48 2.71
C ARG A 383 -14.19 -5.61 3.74
N TYR A 384 -14.93 -5.21 4.77
CA TYR A 384 -14.34 -4.58 5.95
C TYR A 384 -14.91 -5.22 7.22
N TRP A 385 -14.14 -5.10 8.29
CA TRP A 385 -14.49 -5.63 9.60
C TRP A 385 -15.11 -4.53 10.45
N ILE A 386 -16.26 -4.81 11.05
CA ILE A 386 -16.84 -3.98 12.09
C ILE A 386 -16.56 -4.67 13.42
N PRO A 387 -15.64 -4.16 14.24
CA PRO A 387 -15.41 -4.73 15.55
C PRO A 387 -16.67 -4.62 16.41
N GLN A 388 -16.95 -5.65 17.21
CA GLN A 388 -18.10 -5.67 18.12
C GLN A 388 -17.66 -5.81 19.57
N ASN A 389 -18.53 -5.36 20.48
CA ASN A 389 -18.32 -5.43 21.92
C ASN A 389 -18.70 -6.80 22.52
N GLU A 390 -18.99 -7.79 21.67
CA GLU A 390 -19.27 -9.18 21.99
C GLU A 390 -17.96 -9.99 21.88
N VAL A 391 -17.83 -11.08 22.65
CA VAL A 391 -16.59 -11.88 22.83
C VAL A 391 -15.81 -12.14 21.56
N GLY A 392 -14.75 -11.35 21.32
CA GLY A 392 -13.80 -11.63 20.25
C GLY A 392 -14.36 -11.54 18.84
N THR A 393 -15.57 -11.01 18.68
CA THR A 393 -16.26 -11.01 17.41
C THR A 393 -16.17 -9.65 16.73
N GLY A 394 -16.38 -9.68 15.43
CA GLY A 394 -16.96 -8.54 14.75
C GLY A 394 -17.80 -9.06 13.62
N ARG A 395 -18.34 -8.14 12.82
CA ARG A 395 -19.08 -8.50 11.61
C ARG A 395 -18.21 -8.23 10.41
N PHE A 396 -18.13 -9.21 9.52
CA PHE A 396 -17.64 -8.96 8.19
C PHE A 396 -18.78 -8.44 7.35
N VAL A 397 -18.55 -7.27 6.75
CA VAL A 397 -19.50 -6.65 5.85
C VAL A 397 -18.90 -6.68 4.46
N SER A 398 -19.60 -7.31 3.53
CA SER A 398 -19.19 -7.41 2.13
C SER A 398 -20.03 -6.46 1.28
N TYR A 399 -19.44 -5.89 0.25
CA TYR A 399 -20.17 -5.15 -0.77
C TYR A 399 -20.92 -6.13 -1.68
N ASP A 400 -22.23 -5.99 -1.79
CA ASP A 400 -23.03 -6.71 -2.78
C ASP A 400 -23.10 -5.87 -4.07
N SER A 401 -22.65 -6.44 -5.18
CA SER A 401 -22.62 -5.75 -6.48
C SER A 401 -24.00 -5.64 -7.14
N GLN A 402 -24.94 -6.52 -6.82
CA GLN A 402 -26.31 -6.50 -7.30
C GLN A 402 -27.13 -5.42 -6.57
N THR A 403 -27.06 -5.39 -5.25
CA THR A 403 -27.80 -4.42 -4.42
C THR A 403 -27.06 -3.09 -4.26
N LYS A 404 -25.77 -3.05 -4.62
CA LYS A 404 -24.85 -1.90 -4.47
C LYS A 404 -24.75 -1.41 -3.02
N LYS A 405 -24.89 -2.31 -2.06
CA LYS A 405 -24.87 -2.02 -0.63
C LYS A 405 -23.90 -2.92 0.10
N PHE A 406 -23.48 -2.47 1.27
CA PHE A 406 -22.69 -3.28 2.19
C PHE A 406 -23.64 -4.09 3.07
N GLU A 407 -23.55 -5.40 2.98
CA GLU A 407 -24.40 -6.35 3.69
C GLU A 407 -23.56 -7.20 4.65
N SER A 408 -24.10 -7.50 5.83
CA SER A 408 -23.43 -8.34 6.83
C SER A 408 -23.64 -9.79 6.45
N ILE A 409 -22.58 -10.50 6.11
CA ILE A 409 -22.71 -11.87 5.56
C ILE A 409 -22.22 -12.93 6.56
N PHE A 410 -21.31 -12.59 7.49
CA PHE A 410 -20.73 -13.58 8.42
C PHE A 410 -20.32 -12.95 9.75
N ASN A 411 -20.35 -13.76 10.81
CA ASN A 411 -19.67 -13.44 12.07
C ASN A 411 -18.16 -13.66 11.90
N ALA A 412 -17.33 -12.86 12.56
CA ALA A 412 -15.89 -12.86 12.31
C ALA A 412 -15.17 -14.15 12.75
N ASP A 413 -15.77 -14.93 13.64
CA ASP A 413 -15.32 -16.25 14.07
C ASP A 413 -15.51 -17.35 13.00
N GLN A 414 -16.24 -17.04 11.92
CA GLN A 414 -16.49 -17.95 10.79
C GLN A 414 -15.49 -17.77 9.64
N LEU A 415 -14.66 -16.71 9.66
CA LEU A 415 -13.70 -16.40 8.60
C LEU A 415 -12.29 -16.27 9.16
N SER A 416 -11.42 -17.20 8.77
CA SER A 416 -10.14 -17.45 9.42
C SER A 416 -8.92 -16.86 8.70
N ALA A 417 -9.10 -15.78 7.94
CA ALA A 417 -8.24 -15.58 6.78
C ALA A 417 -7.74 -14.15 6.54
N GLY A 418 -6.41 -13.98 6.49
CA GLY A 418 -5.76 -12.76 6.00
C GLY A 418 -5.94 -11.49 6.86
N VAL A 419 -5.69 -10.33 6.25
CA VAL A 419 -5.88 -9.02 6.90
C VAL A 419 -7.12 -8.34 6.34
N THR A 420 -8.08 -8.01 7.20
CA THR A 420 -9.28 -7.26 6.84
C THR A 420 -9.36 -5.98 7.64
N THR A 421 -9.41 -4.84 6.97
CA THR A 421 -9.36 -3.53 7.63
C THR A 421 -10.71 -3.12 8.20
N THR A 422 -10.75 -2.22 9.19
CA THR A 422 -12.01 -1.64 9.67
C THR A 422 -12.56 -0.51 8.81
N GLN A 423 -11.82 -0.11 7.79
CA GLN A 423 -12.16 0.99 6.91
C GLN A 423 -12.67 0.46 5.55
N LYS A 424 -13.71 1.10 5.00
CA LYS A 424 -14.25 0.82 3.66
C LYS A 424 -13.31 1.25 2.53
N GLN A 425 -12.39 2.16 2.83
CA GLN A 425 -11.39 2.64 1.91
C GLN A 425 -10.10 2.85 2.70
N ILE A 426 -9.00 2.35 2.16
CA ILE A 426 -7.69 2.45 2.78
C ILE A 426 -6.65 2.98 1.79
N THR A 427 -5.52 3.42 2.33
CA THR A 427 -4.31 3.70 1.55
C THR A 427 -3.35 2.53 1.70
N ILE A 428 -3.00 1.91 0.57
CA ILE A 428 -1.93 0.92 0.49
C ILE A 428 -0.73 1.57 -0.19
N ARG A 429 0.45 1.40 0.40
CA ARG A 429 1.73 1.65 -0.25
C ARG A 429 2.25 0.35 -0.85
N ILE A 430 2.62 0.37 -2.13
CA ILE A 430 3.16 -0.79 -2.86
C ILE A 430 4.58 -0.44 -3.27
N GLU A 431 5.56 -1.08 -2.64
CA GLU A 431 6.97 -0.71 -2.82
C GLU A 431 7.65 -1.44 -4.00
N GLU A 432 7.02 -2.47 -4.59
CA GLU A 432 7.50 -3.09 -5.84
C GLU A 432 7.03 -2.30 -7.07
N PRO A 433 7.94 -1.67 -7.85
CA PRO A 433 7.55 -0.70 -8.87
C PRO A 433 6.71 -1.25 -10.04
N VAL A 434 6.98 -2.49 -10.50
CA VAL A 434 6.15 -3.12 -11.55
C VAL A 434 4.74 -3.36 -11.03
N SER A 435 4.62 -3.97 -9.84
CA SER A 435 3.35 -4.26 -9.19
C SER A 435 2.56 -2.99 -8.89
N LEU A 436 3.23 -1.92 -8.48
CA LEU A 436 2.66 -0.59 -8.33
C LEU A 436 2.07 -0.06 -9.65
N GLY A 437 2.81 -0.16 -10.76
CA GLY A 437 2.35 0.25 -12.08
C GLY A 437 1.11 -0.51 -12.53
N LEU A 438 1.08 -1.82 -12.31
CA LEU A 438 -0.08 -2.68 -12.58
C LEU A 438 -1.28 -2.31 -11.69
N ALA A 439 -1.07 -2.14 -10.38
CA ALA A 439 -2.13 -1.78 -9.44
C ALA A 439 -2.76 -0.42 -9.78
N LYS A 440 -1.94 0.60 -10.03
CA LYS A 440 -2.42 1.93 -10.44
C LYS A 440 -3.24 1.87 -11.72
N THR A 441 -2.79 1.11 -12.70
CA THR A 441 -3.51 0.93 -13.97
C THR A 441 -4.86 0.29 -13.74
N MET A 442 -4.93 -0.73 -12.91
CA MET A 442 -6.17 -1.44 -12.64
C MET A 442 -7.18 -0.57 -11.88
N PHE A 443 -6.75 0.15 -10.84
CA PHE A 443 -7.64 1.09 -10.14
C PHE A 443 -8.12 2.23 -11.05
N LYS A 444 -7.34 2.60 -12.06
CA LYS A 444 -7.76 3.55 -13.10
C LYS A 444 -8.78 2.93 -14.07
N ASN A 445 -8.60 1.67 -14.47
CA ASN A 445 -9.53 0.97 -15.35
C ASN A 445 -10.88 0.69 -14.67
N TYR A 446 -10.88 0.54 -13.34
CA TYR A 446 -12.04 0.12 -12.55
C TYR A 446 -12.21 0.93 -11.26
N PRO A 447 -12.43 2.26 -11.34
CA PRO A 447 -12.44 3.15 -10.17
C PRO A 447 -13.62 2.92 -9.21
N ASN A 448 -14.65 2.19 -9.64
CA ASN A 448 -15.87 1.93 -8.87
C ASN A 448 -16.08 0.46 -8.52
N GLU A 449 -15.15 -0.41 -8.90
CA GLU A 449 -15.27 -1.85 -8.62
C GLU A 449 -14.59 -2.22 -7.31
N TYR A 450 -15.35 -2.85 -6.42
CA TYR A 450 -14.85 -3.24 -5.10
C TYR A 450 -14.04 -4.53 -5.13
N TYR A 451 -14.31 -5.43 -6.09
CA TYR A 451 -13.81 -6.82 -6.09
C TYR A 451 -13.01 -7.19 -7.34
N ILE A 452 -12.79 -6.25 -8.27
CA ILE A 452 -12.25 -6.59 -9.59
C ILE A 452 -10.81 -7.11 -9.53
N TRP A 453 -9.94 -6.54 -8.70
CA TRP A 453 -8.55 -7.00 -8.60
C TRP A 453 -8.48 -8.47 -8.14
N LEU A 454 -9.36 -8.84 -7.21
CA LEU A 454 -9.54 -10.23 -6.81
C LEU A 454 -9.95 -11.09 -8.00
N LEU A 455 -10.94 -10.69 -8.80
CA LEU A 455 -11.34 -11.44 -10.00
C LEU A 455 -10.21 -11.58 -11.03
N LEU A 456 -9.51 -10.48 -11.33
CA LEU A 456 -8.45 -10.45 -12.34
C LEU A 456 -7.24 -11.32 -11.92
N CYS A 457 -7.04 -11.51 -10.61
CA CYS A 457 -6.02 -12.41 -10.06
C CYS A 457 -6.54 -13.84 -9.77
N GLN A 458 -7.86 -14.03 -9.57
CA GLN A 458 -8.45 -15.32 -9.18
C GLN A 458 -8.31 -16.42 -10.24
N GLN A 459 -8.11 -16.06 -11.50
CA GLN A 459 -7.86 -17.03 -12.57
C GLN A 459 -6.39 -17.50 -12.64
N THR A 460 -5.47 -16.91 -11.86
CA THR A 460 -4.04 -17.26 -11.88
C THR A 460 -3.59 -18.04 -10.63
N GLN A 461 -4.49 -18.91 -10.11
CA GLN A 461 -4.42 -19.76 -8.90
C GLN A 461 -3.12 -20.56 -8.62
N ALA A 462 -2.06 -20.45 -9.41
CA ALA A 462 -0.78 -21.07 -9.12
C ALA A 462 0.13 -20.14 -8.27
N GLY A 463 -0.27 -19.94 -7.01
CA GLY A 463 0.67 -19.97 -5.90
C GLY A 463 1.51 -18.72 -5.59
N PHE A 464 0.92 -17.54 -5.41
CA PHE A 464 1.52 -16.50 -4.53
C PHE A 464 0.58 -16.03 -3.40
N CYS A 465 -0.67 -16.49 -3.42
CA CYS A 465 -1.67 -16.28 -2.38
C CYS A 465 -1.68 -17.47 -1.40
N TYR A 466 -0.52 -17.95 -0.93
CA TYR A 466 -0.49 -18.89 0.21
C TYR A 466 -0.61 -18.11 1.53
N SER A 467 -1.70 -17.35 1.63
CA SER A 467 -2.45 -17.39 2.88
C SER A 467 -3.35 -18.63 2.71
N SER A 468 -2.96 -19.77 3.28
CA SER A 468 -3.74 -21.03 3.38
C SER A 468 -5.20 -20.87 3.75
N SER A 469 -5.49 -19.71 4.30
CA SER A 469 -6.80 -19.19 4.57
C SER A 469 -7.51 -18.83 3.24
N LEU A 470 -7.75 -19.85 2.42
CA LEU A 470 -8.55 -19.80 1.22
C LEU A 470 -9.81 -18.97 1.46
N ARG A 471 -9.99 -17.89 0.68
CA ARG A 471 -11.25 -17.16 0.46
C ARG A 471 -11.69 -16.15 1.54
N CYS A 472 -10.81 -15.27 2.03
CA CYS A 472 -11.34 -14.06 2.68
C CYS A 472 -11.78 -12.99 1.69
N GLY A 473 -11.52 -13.16 0.38
CA GLY A 473 -12.04 -12.33 -0.68
C GLY A 473 -11.68 -10.86 -0.48
N ASN A 474 -10.49 -10.59 0.04
CA ASN A 474 -10.09 -9.24 0.45
C ASN A 474 -8.83 -8.75 -0.27
N VAL A 475 -8.93 -7.53 -0.80
CA VAL A 475 -8.09 -6.97 -1.89
C VAL A 475 -6.65 -6.64 -1.46
N ILE A 476 -6.29 -6.73 -0.18
CA ILE A 476 -4.98 -6.23 0.31
C ILE A 476 -3.93 -7.33 0.33
N THR A 477 -4.26 -8.51 0.86
CA THR A 477 -3.29 -9.59 1.09
C THR A 477 -3.34 -10.68 0.03
N GLU A 478 -4.46 -10.80 -0.69
CA GLU A 478 -4.70 -11.91 -1.61
C GLU A 478 -4.16 -11.64 -3.02
N THR A 479 -3.67 -10.44 -3.31
CA THR A 479 -3.63 -9.96 -4.71
C THR A 479 -2.44 -9.06 -5.07
N LEU A 480 -1.55 -8.74 -4.14
CA LEU A 480 -0.34 -7.97 -4.46
C LEU A 480 0.75 -8.94 -4.92
N MET A 481 1.09 -8.86 -6.21
CA MET A 481 2.09 -9.72 -6.82
C MET A 481 3.50 -9.23 -6.49
N TYR A 482 4.42 -10.17 -6.29
CA TYR A 482 5.84 -9.88 -6.42
C TYR A 482 6.18 -9.63 -7.88
N ASP A 483 6.97 -8.59 -8.12
CA ASP A 483 7.37 -8.23 -9.48
C ASP A 483 8.17 -9.36 -10.16
N GLU A 484 8.88 -10.19 -9.38
CA GLU A 484 9.68 -11.30 -9.88
C GLU A 484 8.97 -12.66 -9.94
N ALA A 485 7.78 -12.80 -9.37
CA ALA A 485 7.08 -14.08 -9.15
C ALA A 485 6.93 -14.96 -10.40
N GLY A 486 6.68 -14.37 -11.57
CA GLY A 486 6.66 -15.06 -12.88
C GLY A 486 5.63 -16.17 -13.05
N LYS A 487 4.80 -16.47 -12.04
CA LYS A 487 3.74 -17.51 -12.11
C LYS A 487 2.32 -16.95 -12.07
N THR A 488 2.14 -15.74 -11.52
CA THR A 488 0.84 -15.08 -11.41
C THR A 488 0.79 -13.89 -12.36
N GLY A 489 -0.29 -13.80 -13.12
CA GLY A 489 -0.61 -12.65 -13.96
C GLY A 489 -1.98 -12.08 -13.65
N ILE A 490 -2.24 -10.88 -14.14
CA ILE A 490 -3.55 -10.24 -14.15
C ILE A 490 -4.23 -10.61 -15.47
N VAL A 491 -5.40 -11.23 -15.42
CA VAL A 491 -6.18 -11.51 -16.63
C VAL A 491 -7.02 -10.28 -16.95
N GLU A 492 -6.89 -9.75 -18.16
CA GLU A 492 -7.76 -8.69 -18.70
C GLU A 492 -8.43 -9.19 -19.97
N TRP A 493 -9.75 -8.99 -20.08
CA TRP A 493 -10.55 -9.48 -21.21
C TRP A 493 -10.82 -8.39 -22.25
N ASP A 494 -10.79 -7.12 -21.83
CA ASP A 494 -11.02 -5.99 -22.74
C ASP A 494 -9.69 -5.44 -23.26
N LYS A 495 -9.43 -5.61 -24.57
CA LYS A 495 -8.23 -5.07 -25.22
C LYS A 495 -8.05 -3.55 -25.03
N ASN A 496 -9.15 -2.80 -24.88
CA ASN A 496 -9.12 -1.36 -24.66
C ASN A 496 -8.72 -0.99 -23.22
N LYS A 497 -8.81 -1.95 -22.29
CA LYS A 497 -8.28 -1.83 -20.92
C LYS A 497 -6.89 -2.43 -20.81
N ALA A 498 -6.61 -3.54 -21.51
CA ALA A 498 -5.33 -4.22 -21.54
C ALA A 498 -4.19 -3.28 -21.98
N ILE A 499 -4.46 -2.43 -22.98
CA ILE A 499 -3.51 -1.43 -23.47
C ILE A 499 -3.00 -0.46 -22.39
N ASN A 500 -3.79 -0.22 -21.34
CA ASN A 500 -3.38 0.70 -20.28
C ASN A 500 -2.26 0.13 -19.41
N TYR A 501 -2.10 -1.21 -19.36
CA TYR A 501 -1.00 -1.89 -18.66
C TYR A 501 0.30 -1.87 -19.47
N ILE A 502 0.24 -1.49 -20.75
CA ILE A 502 1.39 -1.43 -21.65
C ILE A 502 2.07 -0.05 -21.54
N PRO A 503 3.41 0.01 -21.41
CA PRO A 503 4.11 1.29 -21.41
C PRO A 503 3.80 2.09 -22.69
N VAL A 504 3.68 3.42 -22.55
CA VAL A 504 3.13 4.29 -23.59
C VAL A 504 3.85 4.13 -24.94
N ALA A 505 5.17 3.94 -24.92
CA ALA A 505 5.98 3.75 -26.12
C ALA A 505 5.62 2.51 -26.94
N TYR A 506 4.96 1.52 -26.35
CA TYR A 506 4.64 0.24 -26.98
C TYR A 506 3.16 0.11 -27.38
N ARG A 507 2.33 1.09 -27.04
CA ARG A 507 0.87 1.01 -27.24
C ARG A 507 0.46 0.88 -28.70
N ASP A 508 1.19 1.52 -29.62
CA ASP A 508 0.89 1.42 -31.06
C ASP A 508 1.16 0.01 -31.59
N GLU A 509 2.22 -0.64 -31.12
CA GLU A 509 2.50 -2.02 -31.46
C GLU A 509 1.48 -2.97 -30.84
N PHE A 510 1.11 -2.76 -29.57
CA PHE A 510 0.05 -3.55 -28.95
C PHE A 510 -1.28 -3.46 -29.72
N LYS A 511 -1.67 -2.28 -30.22
CA LYS A 511 -2.87 -2.13 -31.06
C LYS A 511 -2.81 -2.96 -32.35
N LYS A 512 -1.63 -3.03 -32.97
CA LYS A 512 -1.39 -3.88 -34.15
C LYS A 512 -1.48 -5.36 -33.78
N ASP A 513 -0.88 -5.73 -32.65
CA ASP A 513 -0.83 -7.08 -32.15
C ASP A 513 -2.22 -7.63 -31.82
N VAL A 514 -3.06 -6.89 -31.09
CA VAL A 514 -4.43 -7.34 -30.78
C VAL A 514 -5.34 -7.47 -32.01
N SER A 515 -4.98 -6.82 -33.12
CA SER A 515 -5.67 -6.99 -34.41
C SER A 515 -5.16 -8.20 -35.20
N THR A 516 -3.92 -8.63 -34.93
CA THR A 516 -3.25 -9.74 -35.63
C THR A 516 -3.48 -11.06 -34.89
N TYR A 517 -3.24 -11.08 -33.59
CA TYR A 517 -3.29 -12.25 -32.72
C TYR A 517 -4.70 -12.48 -32.18
N THR A 518 -5.64 -12.76 -33.09
CA THR A 518 -7.00 -13.17 -32.73
C THR A 518 -7.02 -14.61 -32.20
N ALA A 519 -8.09 -15.01 -31.48
CA ALA A 519 -8.23 -16.37 -30.96
C ALA A 519 -8.11 -17.43 -32.07
N LYS A 520 -8.77 -17.19 -33.21
CA LYS A 520 -8.66 -18.03 -34.42
C LYS A 520 -7.22 -18.15 -34.92
N TYR A 521 -6.48 -17.04 -34.99
CA TYR A 521 -5.07 -17.05 -35.42
C TYR A 521 -4.21 -17.88 -34.46
N LEU A 522 -4.29 -17.60 -33.16
CA LEU A 522 -3.46 -18.26 -32.14
C LEU A 522 -3.72 -19.77 -32.09
N ARG A 523 -4.98 -20.19 -32.14
CA ARG A 523 -5.36 -21.62 -32.20
C ARG A 523 -4.86 -22.31 -33.46
N SER A 524 -4.97 -21.65 -34.62
CA SER A 524 -4.47 -22.20 -35.90
C SER A 524 -2.97 -22.47 -35.89
N LYS A 525 -2.23 -21.78 -35.02
CA LYS A 525 -0.78 -21.95 -34.85
C LYS A 525 -0.41 -22.82 -33.65
N GLN A 526 -1.37 -23.23 -32.82
CA GLN A 526 -1.17 -23.95 -31.56
C GLN A 526 -0.10 -23.29 -30.66
N MET A 527 -0.11 -21.95 -30.60
CA MET A 527 0.97 -21.19 -29.95
C MET A 527 0.61 -20.77 -28.52
N TRP A 528 1.52 -21.05 -27.59
CA TRP A 528 1.59 -20.36 -26.30
C TRP A 528 2.34 -19.04 -26.50
N PHE A 529 1.64 -18.01 -26.97
CA PHE A 529 2.26 -16.78 -27.44
C PHE A 529 2.40 -15.73 -26.33
N VAL A 530 3.64 -15.40 -25.99
CA VAL A 530 3.98 -14.33 -25.04
C VAL A 530 4.73 -13.22 -25.75
N LYS A 531 4.35 -11.97 -25.52
CA LYS A 531 5.07 -10.81 -26.03
C LYS A 531 5.46 -9.85 -24.91
N GLN A 532 6.71 -9.42 -24.90
CA GLN A 532 7.27 -8.47 -23.96
C GLN A 532 7.15 -7.04 -24.49
N TYR A 533 6.57 -6.15 -23.70
CA TYR A 533 6.48 -4.71 -23.96
C TYR A 533 7.17 -3.95 -22.82
N GLY A 534 8.41 -3.53 -23.05
CA GLY A 534 9.24 -2.95 -21.99
C GLY A 534 9.51 -3.98 -20.88
N ASP A 535 9.01 -3.71 -19.69
CA ASP A 535 9.11 -4.54 -18.49
C ASP A 535 7.84 -5.36 -18.19
N VAL A 536 6.87 -5.38 -19.11
CA VAL A 536 5.61 -6.14 -18.97
C VAL A 536 5.55 -7.28 -19.98
N TYR A 537 5.05 -8.44 -19.56
CA TYR A 537 4.84 -9.59 -20.43
C TYR A 537 3.35 -9.86 -20.59
N ILE A 538 2.89 -10.04 -21.83
CA ILE A 538 1.49 -10.38 -22.13
C ILE A 538 1.47 -11.77 -22.75
N TYR A 539 0.81 -12.71 -22.07
CA TYR A 539 0.40 -13.96 -22.66
C TYR A 539 -0.97 -13.79 -23.30
N TYR A 540 -1.06 -14.07 -24.60
CA TYR A 540 -2.29 -14.04 -25.37
C TYR A 540 -2.96 -15.42 -25.25
N ASN A 541 -3.80 -15.59 -24.23
CA ASN A 541 -4.47 -16.85 -23.94
C ASN A 541 -5.77 -16.95 -24.73
N CYS A 542 -5.89 -17.95 -25.60
CA CYS A 542 -7.08 -18.17 -26.41
C CYS A 542 -7.72 -19.53 -26.16
N TRP A 543 -7.29 -20.30 -25.16
CA TRP A 543 -7.70 -21.71 -25.00
C TRP A 543 -9.08 -21.88 -24.33
N LEU A 544 -9.60 -20.82 -23.70
CA LEU A 544 -10.88 -20.86 -22.98
C LEU A 544 -12.10 -20.56 -23.86
N SER A 545 -11.93 -19.85 -24.98
CA SER A 545 -13.01 -19.51 -25.92
C SER A 545 -12.48 -19.32 -27.35
N ASP A 546 -13.35 -19.48 -28.35
CA ASP A 546 -13.06 -19.14 -29.76
C ASP A 546 -13.39 -17.67 -30.08
N GLU A 547 -14.11 -16.99 -29.19
CA GLU A 547 -14.65 -15.64 -29.44
C GLU A 547 -13.73 -14.53 -28.95
N TYR A 548 -12.88 -14.79 -27.96
CA TYR A 548 -12.04 -13.77 -27.32
C TYR A 548 -10.65 -14.28 -26.93
N VAL A 549 -9.74 -13.34 -26.72
CA VAL A 549 -8.39 -13.58 -26.21
C VAL A 549 -8.29 -12.94 -24.83
N ASP A 550 -7.84 -13.73 -23.85
CA ASP A 550 -7.52 -13.29 -22.51
C ASP A 550 -6.09 -12.75 -22.51
N PHE A 551 -5.91 -11.51 -22.09
CA PHE A 551 -4.60 -10.88 -21.96
C PHE A 551 -4.08 -11.12 -20.55
N VAL A 552 -3.24 -12.13 -20.37
CA VAL A 552 -2.65 -12.43 -19.07
C VAL A 552 -1.34 -11.64 -18.92
N ILE A 553 -1.38 -10.62 -18.07
CA ILE A 553 -0.33 -9.63 -17.85
C ILE A 553 0.55 -10.08 -16.69
N TYR A 554 1.83 -10.35 -16.95
CA TYR A 554 2.80 -10.76 -15.95
C TYR A 554 3.81 -9.65 -15.63
N PRO A 555 4.20 -9.50 -14.35
CA PRO A 555 5.22 -8.53 -13.95
C PRO A 555 6.66 -9.01 -14.20
N SER A 556 6.86 -10.31 -14.48
CA SER A 556 8.12 -10.88 -14.93
C SER A 556 7.88 -11.96 -15.99
N LYS A 557 8.96 -12.47 -16.59
CA LYS A 557 8.89 -13.48 -17.63
C LYS A 557 8.11 -14.71 -17.13
N PRO A 558 6.98 -15.07 -17.77
CA PRO A 558 6.13 -16.15 -17.27
C PRO A 558 6.76 -17.53 -17.46
N GLN A 559 6.44 -18.47 -16.57
CA GLN A 559 6.88 -19.87 -16.65
C GLN A 559 5.85 -20.75 -17.40
N ILE A 560 5.71 -20.53 -18.70
CA ILE A 560 4.78 -21.29 -19.54
C ILE A 560 5.59 -22.26 -20.42
N ASN A 561 5.37 -23.56 -20.22
CA ASN A 561 6.03 -24.60 -21.02
C ASN A 561 5.61 -24.49 -22.49
N GLY A 562 6.59 -24.54 -23.40
CA GLY A 562 6.34 -24.41 -24.83
C GLY A 562 6.03 -22.99 -25.31
N MET A 563 6.23 -21.97 -24.47
CA MET A 563 5.95 -20.59 -24.89
C MET A 563 6.92 -20.09 -25.97
N THR A 564 6.36 -19.37 -26.93
CA THR A 564 7.11 -18.53 -27.87
C THR A 564 7.13 -17.11 -27.32
N LEU A 565 8.33 -16.60 -27.02
CA LEU A 565 8.52 -15.23 -26.55
C LEU A 565 8.93 -14.31 -27.71
N GLN A 566 8.20 -13.23 -27.91
CA GLN A 566 8.60 -12.11 -28.78
C GLN A 566 8.86 -10.85 -27.97
N ILE A 567 9.68 -9.95 -28.52
CA ILE A 567 10.01 -8.66 -27.92
C ILE A 567 9.46 -7.56 -28.83
N ALA A 568 8.63 -6.70 -28.26
CA ALA A 568 8.10 -5.53 -28.94
C ALA A 568 9.18 -4.45 -29.15
N LYS A 569 9.05 -3.66 -30.23
CA LYS A 569 9.89 -2.51 -30.53
C LYS A 569 9.18 -1.21 -30.10
N PRO A 570 9.81 -0.38 -29.26
CA PRO A 570 9.18 0.88 -28.84
C PRO A 570 9.04 1.84 -30.02
N ASN A 571 8.03 2.69 -29.97
CA ASN A 571 7.89 3.82 -30.87
C ASN A 571 9.08 4.79 -30.67
N PRO A 572 9.88 5.07 -31.72
CA PRO A 572 11.14 5.83 -31.61
C PRO A 572 10.94 7.30 -31.21
N LYS A 573 9.70 7.81 -31.22
CA LYS A 573 9.36 9.15 -30.73
C LYS A 573 9.55 9.30 -29.22
N TYR A 574 9.46 8.20 -28.47
CA TYR A 574 9.70 8.19 -27.04
C TYR A 574 11.18 7.95 -26.80
N LYS A 575 11.88 9.00 -26.35
CA LYS A 575 13.26 8.91 -25.87
C LYS A 575 13.26 8.95 -24.34
N GLN A 576 14.31 8.39 -23.74
CA GLN A 576 14.61 8.54 -22.31
C GLN A 576 15.54 9.71 -22.07
#